data_AF-A0A7T5UIP4-F1
#
_entry.id   AF-A0A7T5UIP4-F1
#
_cell.length_a   1.000
_cell.length_b   1.000
_cell.length_c   1.000
_cell.angle_alpha   90.00
_cell.angle_beta   90.00
_cell.angle_gamma   90.00
#
_symmetry.space_group_name_H-M   'P 1'
#
loop_
_entity.id
_entity.type
_entity.pdbx_description
1 polymer ?
#
loop_
_entity_poly.entity_id
_entity_poly.type
_entity_poly.pdbx_seq_one_letter_code
_entity_poly.pdbx_strand_id
1 'polypeptide(L)'
;MGRLFTVFLFLLVMAAVAPSIARAGADPLVVQKTREVAAACPGAWETPACLRVLSQSNYLMLANYGAALQQQKHEVAAEQLKQHCAASTAHREQAFPAYAMRSAFVECANTISDIVDTTGLMPNQDLYRLLLLPVYCLDGHITCPVIEKTLRQFK
;
A
#
# COMPACT_ATOMS: atom_id res chain seq x y z
N MET A 1 0.64 -26.07 -38.15
CA MET A 1 0.32 -24.64 -37.91
C MET A 1 -1.03 -24.58 -37.23
N GLY A 2 -1.12 -23.91 -36.08
CA GLY A 2 -2.43 -23.68 -35.43
C GLY A 2 -2.37 -23.62 -33.91
N ARG A 3 -1.87 -22.47 -33.42
CA ARG A 3 -2.10 -21.86 -32.10
C ARG A 3 -3.24 -22.51 -31.29
N LEU A 4 -2.92 -23.22 -30.22
CA LEU A 4 -3.87 -23.51 -29.15
C LEU A 4 -3.19 -23.37 -27.78
N PHE A 5 -3.65 -22.33 -27.06
CA PHE A 5 -3.73 -22.25 -25.60
C PHE A 5 -2.47 -21.97 -24.78
N THR A 6 -1.70 -20.94 -25.17
CA THR A 6 -0.94 -20.10 -24.23
C THR A 6 -1.86 -19.09 -23.52
N VAL A 7 -2.99 -19.55 -22.92
CA VAL A 7 -3.99 -18.64 -22.29
C VAL A 7 -4.39 -19.10 -20.87
N PHE A 8 -3.79 -20.16 -20.33
CA PHE A 8 -4.18 -20.68 -19.00
C PHE A 8 -3.34 -20.19 -17.82
N LEU A 9 -2.44 -19.22 -18.02
CA LEU A 9 -1.58 -18.68 -16.95
C LEU A 9 -1.88 -17.21 -16.57
N PHE A 10 -3.02 -16.66 -16.98
CA PHE A 10 -3.43 -15.28 -16.62
C PHE A 10 -4.64 -15.21 -15.67
N LEU A 11 -5.17 -16.35 -15.23
CA LEU A 11 -6.40 -16.43 -14.41
C LEU A 11 -6.17 -16.57 -12.90
N LEU A 12 -4.92 -16.54 -12.42
CA LEU A 12 -4.59 -16.77 -11.00
C LEU A 12 -4.30 -15.51 -10.17
N VAL A 13 -4.26 -14.30 -10.77
CA VAL A 13 -3.92 -13.07 -10.03
C VAL A 13 -5.16 -12.33 -9.50
N MET A 14 -6.36 -12.64 -9.98
CA MET A 14 -7.59 -11.92 -9.59
C MET A 14 -8.21 -12.38 -8.26
N ALA A 15 -7.77 -13.50 -7.68
CA ALA A 15 -8.38 -14.06 -6.46
C ALA A 15 -7.78 -13.53 -5.15
N ALA A 16 -6.69 -12.76 -5.19
CA ALA A 16 -5.96 -12.33 -3.98
C ALA A 16 -6.26 -10.90 -3.52
N VAL A 17 -7.22 -10.20 -4.16
CA VAL A 17 -7.64 -8.84 -3.77
C VAL A 17 -8.88 -8.87 -2.87
N ALA A 18 -9.41 -10.05 -2.53
CA ALA A 18 -10.39 -10.18 -1.45
C ALA A 18 -9.73 -9.71 -0.14
N PRO A 19 -10.38 -8.84 0.65
CA PRO A 19 -9.73 -8.25 1.81
C PRO A 19 -9.51 -9.35 2.84
N SER A 20 -8.25 -9.75 2.98
CA SER A 20 -7.78 -10.62 4.05
C SER A 20 -7.99 -10.01 5.44
N ILE A 21 -8.34 -8.72 5.48
CA ILE A 21 -8.41 -7.84 6.63
C ILE A 21 -9.68 -8.08 7.48
N ALA A 22 -10.71 -8.74 6.92
CA ALA A 22 -11.94 -9.07 7.65
C ALA A 22 -11.92 -10.46 8.33
N ARG A 23 -10.77 -11.16 8.35
CA ARG A 23 -10.67 -12.47 9.01
C ARG A 23 -10.68 -12.31 10.52
N ALA A 24 -11.34 -13.23 11.22
CA ALA A 24 -11.15 -13.41 12.66
C ALA A 24 -9.65 -13.60 12.93
N GLY A 25 -9.03 -12.69 13.68
CA GLY A 25 -7.59 -12.67 13.93
C GLY A 25 -6.78 -11.57 13.21
N ALA A 26 -7.42 -10.66 12.48
CA ALA A 26 -6.72 -9.49 11.92
C ALA A 26 -6.21 -8.55 13.03
N ASP A 27 -5.00 -8.00 12.84
CA ASP A 27 -4.39 -7.04 13.77
C ASP A 27 -5.33 -5.83 13.99
N PRO A 28 -5.68 -5.48 15.25
CA PRO A 28 -6.57 -4.37 15.55
C PRO A 28 -6.16 -3.05 14.88
N LEU A 29 -4.86 -2.81 14.75
CA LEU A 29 -4.33 -1.60 14.14
C LEU A 29 -4.52 -1.59 12.62
N VAL A 30 -4.35 -2.74 11.96
CA VAL A 30 -4.65 -2.91 10.53
C VAL A 30 -6.13 -2.69 10.27
N VAL A 31 -7.00 -3.25 11.12
CA VAL A 31 -8.46 -3.06 11.03
C VAL A 31 -8.80 -1.59 11.18
N GLN A 32 -8.22 -0.91 12.19
CA GLN A 32 -8.42 0.52 12.39
C GLN A 32 -8.01 1.34 11.17
N LYS A 33 -6.79 1.13 10.64
CA LYS A 33 -6.32 1.88 9.46
C LYS A 33 -7.15 1.60 8.21
N THR A 34 -7.61 0.37 8.04
CA THR A 34 -8.51 0.02 6.94
C THR A 34 -9.84 0.76 7.05
N ARG A 35 -10.41 0.89 8.25
CA ARG A 35 -11.65 1.67 8.47
C ARG A 35 -11.43 3.16 8.23
N GLU A 36 -10.31 3.72 8.69
CA GLU A 36 -9.96 5.12 8.44
C GLU A 36 -9.85 5.40 6.93
N VAL A 37 -9.14 4.54 6.19
CA VAL A 37 -9.03 4.64 4.72
C VAL A 37 -10.39 4.49 4.06
N ALA A 38 -11.18 3.49 4.47
CA ALA A 38 -12.52 3.25 3.96
C ALA A 38 -13.46 4.45 4.18
N ALA A 39 -13.34 5.14 5.31
CA ALA A 39 -14.13 6.33 5.61
C ALA A 39 -13.75 7.51 4.71
N ALA A 40 -12.44 7.75 4.51
CA ALA A 40 -11.93 8.97 3.91
C ALA A 40 -11.72 8.93 2.38
N CYS A 41 -11.42 7.76 1.81
CA CYS A 41 -10.85 7.68 0.46
C CYS A 41 -11.79 7.33 -0.71
N PRO A 42 -12.80 6.44 -0.57
CA PRO A 42 -13.65 6.07 -1.71
C PRO A 42 -14.36 7.28 -2.34
N GLY A 43 -14.08 7.55 -3.62
CA GLY A 43 -14.55 8.72 -4.36
C GLY A 43 -13.83 10.05 -4.04
N ALA A 44 -12.78 10.02 -3.21
CA ALA A 44 -12.12 11.20 -2.65
C ALA A 44 -10.59 11.05 -2.54
N TRP A 45 -9.99 10.21 -3.38
CA TRP A 45 -8.56 9.84 -3.32
C TRP A 45 -7.59 11.03 -3.34
N GLU A 46 -7.90 12.06 -4.12
CA GLU A 46 -7.05 13.24 -4.26
C GLU A 46 -7.27 14.29 -3.16
N THR A 47 -8.24 14.08 -2.27
CA THR A 47 -8.56 15.05 -1.22
C THR A 47 -7.50 15.05 -0.13
N PRO A 48 -7.22 16.21 0.52
CA PRO A 48 -6.28 16.26 1.64
C PRO A 48 -6.64 15.32 2.80
N ALA A 49 -7.94 15.05 3.01
CA ALA A 49 -8.40 14.14 4.05
C ALA A 49 -7.95 12.69 3.77
N CYS A 50 -8.18 12.19 2.56
CA CYS A 50 -7.73 10.85 2.17
C CYS A 50 -6.20 10.76 2.16
N LEU A 51 -5.51 11.72 1.54
CA LEU A 51 -4.05 11.72 1.45
C LEU A 51 -3.39 11.70 2.85
N ARG A 52 -3.96 12.41 3.83
CA ARG A 52 -3.49 12.37 5.21
C ARG A 52 -3.62 10.98 5.83
N VAL A 53 -4.77 10.33 5.68
CA VAL A 53 -5.02 8.98 6.22
C VAL A 53 -4.09 7.95 5.56
N LEU A 54 -3.87 8.07 4.25
CA LEU A 54 -2.94 7.22 3.51
C LEU A 54 -1.49 7.42 3.99
N SER A 55 -1.03 8.67 4.14
CA SER A 55 0.31 8.95 4.67
C SER A 55 0.49 8.48 6.11
N GLN A 56 -0.55 8.56 6.95
CA GLN A 56 -0.53 7.99 8.31
C GLN A 56 -0.42 6.46 8.29
N SER A 57 -1.21 5.81 7.44
CA SER A 57 -1.17 4.35 7.27
C SER A 57 0.19 3.89 6.75
N ASN A 58 0.76 4.64 5.80
CA ASN A 58 2.07 4.33 5.26
C ASN A 58 3.19 4.53 6.28
N TYR A 59 3.16 5.62 7.06
CA TYR A 59 4.13 5.84 8.14
C TYR A 59 4.19 4.65 9.11
N LEU A 60 3.03 4.11 9.49
CA LEU A 60 2.98 2.95 10.37
C LEU A 60 3.62 1.70 9.74
N MET A 61 3.29 1.42 8.47
CA MET A 61 3.89 0.30 7.73
C MET A 61 5.41 0.41 7.68
N LEU A 62 5.91 1.60 7.34
CA LEU A 62 7.33 1.89 7.23
C LEU A 62 8.06 1.82 8.56
N ALA A 63 7.44 2.29 9.65
CA ALA A 63 7.99 2.17 10.99
C ALA A 63 8.13 0.69 11.41
N ASN A 64 7.10 -0.13 11.14
CA ASN A 64 7.14 -1.55 11.42
C ASN A 64 8.20 -2.28 10.58
N TYR A 65 8.24 -2.02 9.28
CA TYR A 65 9.18 -2.67 8.38
C TYR A 65 10.63 -2.23 8.62
N GLY A 66 10.86 -0.94 8.85
CA GLY A 66 12.16 -0.39 9.21
C GLY A 66 12.71 -1.00 10.51
N ALA A 67 11.85 -1.18 11.53
CA ALA A 67 12.24 -1.85 12.77
C ALA A 67 12.63 -3.32 12.51
N ALA A 68 11.89 -4.04 11.66
CA ALA A 68 12.23 -5.42 11.31
C ALA A 68 13.56 -5.53 10.56
N LEU A 69 13.83 -4.63 9.62
CA LEU A 69 15.11 -4.54 8.90
C LEU A 69 16.27 -4.29 9.87
N GLN A 70 16.11 -3.35 10.81
CA GLN A 70 17.12 -3.07 11.84
C GLN A 70 17.37 -4.28 12.76
N GLN A 71 16.31 -4.94 13.23
CA GLN A 71 16.43 -6.13 14.08
C GLN A 71 17.19 -7.27 13.38
N GLN A 72 17.09 -7.36 12.06
CA GLN A 72 17.79 -8.35 11.23
C GLN A 72 19.11 -7.84 10.64
N LYS A 73 19.62 -6.70 11.13
CA LYS A 73 20.90 -6.10 10.74
C LYS A 73 20.98 -5.67 9.26
N HIS A 74 19.85 -5.41 8.63
CA HIS A 74 19.77 -4.81 7.29
C HIS A 74 19.77 -3.28 7.37
N GLU A 75 20.81 -2.69 7.97
CA GLU A 75 20.88 -1.25 8.27
C GLU A 75 20.84 -0.37 7.01
N VAL A 76 21.52 -0.78 5.94
CA VAL A 76 21.51 -0.08 4.65
C VAL A 76 20.10 -0.05 4.06
N ALA A 77 19.38 -1.17 4.10
CA ALA A 77 18.01 -1.26 3.62
C ALA A 77 17.05 -0.41 4.48
N ALA A 78 17.25 -0.38 5.80
CA ALA A 78 16.45 0.47 6.68
C ALA A 78 16.64 1.96 6.37
N GLU A 79 17.86 2.39 6.05
CA GLU A 79 18.13 3.77 5.64
C GLU A 79 17.58 4.07 4.24
N GLN A 80 17.68 3.15 3.28
CA GLN A 80 17.03 3.27 1.97
C GLN A 80 15.52 3.45 2.11
N LEU A 81 14.88 2.62 2.93
CA LEU A 81 13.46 2.72 3.22
C LEU A 81 13.11 4.12 3.73
N LYS A 82 13.86 4.63 4.70
CA LYS A 82 13.64 5.95 5.29
C LYS A 82 13.78 7.07 4.25
N GLN A 83 14.84 7.05 3.44
CA GLN A 83 15.13 8.13 2.48
C GLN A 83 14.11 8.18 1.35
N HIS A 84 13.79 7.04 0.75
CA HIS A 84 12.93 6.99 -0.43
C HIS A 84 11.43 7.00 -0.10
N CYS A 85 11.05 6.59 1.11
CA CYS A 85 9.65 6.65 1.52
C CYS A 85 9.28 7.91 2.32
N ALA A 86 10.21 8.78 2.71
CA ALA A 86 9.91 9.96 3.53
C ALA A 86 8.74 10.80 2.96
N ALA A 87 8.79 11.12 1.66
CA ALA A 87 7.80 11.96 0.99
C ALA A 87 6.38 11.36 1.04
N SER A 88 6.25 10.04 0.99
CA SER A 88 4.96 9.35 1.04
C SER A 88 4.24 9.51 2.39
N THR A 89 4.97 9.90 3.44
CA THR A 89 4.45 10.14 4.79
C THR A 89 4.25 11.63 5.10
N ALA A 90 4.73 12.53 4.22
CA ALA A 90 4.79 13.96 4.50
C ALA A 90 3.40 14.61 4.63
N HIS A 91 2.36 14.04 4.00
CA HIS A 91 0.99 14.56 4.10
C HIS A 91 0.39 14.49 5.52
N ARG A 92 1.07 13.81 6.45
CA ARG A 92 0.75 13.82 7.88
C ARG A 92 0.87 15.22 8.49
N GLU A 93 1.86 15.99 8.06
CA GLU A 93 2.28 17.24 8.69
C GLU A 93 1.89 18.46 7.86
N GLN A 94 1.98 18.34 6.53
CA GLN A 94 1.70 19.42 5.60
C GLN A 94 0.89 18.91 4.40
N ALA A 95 -0.02 19.72 3.88
CA ALA A 95 -0.73 19.36 2.66
C ALA A 95 0.17 19.46 1.42
N PHE A 96 0.15 18.43 0.58
CA PHE A 96 0.82 18.37 -0.72
C PHE A 96 -0.19 18.06 -1.84
N PRO A 97 0.06 18.50 -3.08
CA PRO A 97 -0.79 18.14 -4.21
C PRO A 97 -0.89 16.62 -4.42
N ALA A 98 -2.05 16.13 -4.87
CA ALA A 98 -2.30 14.71 -5.07
C ALA A 98 -1.32 14.05 -6.05
N TYR A 99 -0.95 14.75 -7.13
CA TYR A 99 0.03 14.23 -8.09
C TYR A 99 1.40 13.99 -7.46
N ALA A 100 1.84 14.86 -6.53
CA ALA A 100 3.12 14.72 -5.84
C ALA A 100 3.08 13.55 -4.85
N MET A 101 1.97 13.41 -4.12
CA MET A 101 1.76 12.29 -3.21
C MET A 101 1.70 10.96 -3.95
N ARG A 102 1.06 10.91 -5.11
CA ARG A 102 1.04 9.73 -5.97
C ARG A 102 2.45 9.27 -6.32
N SER A 103 3.29 10.17 -6.85
CA SER A 103 4.68 9.83 -7.16
C SER A 103 5.44 9.33 -5.94
N ALA A 104 5.22 9.94 -4.78
CA ALA A 104 5.85 9.50 -3.53
C ALA A 104 5.40 8.10 -3.06
N PHE A 105 4.13 7.74 -3.22
CA PHE A 105 3.66 6.39 -2.92
C PHE A 105 4.25 5.35 -3.88
N VAL A 106 4.36 5.67 -5.18
CA VAL A 106 4.97 4.79 -6.18
C VAL A 106 6.46 4.58 -5.89
N GLU A 107 7.22 5.66 -5.66
CA GLU A 107 8.64 5.59 -5.30
C GLU A 107 8.82 4.68 -4.08
N CYS A 108 8.03 4.90 -3.03
CA CYS A 108 8.12 4.08 -1.83
C CYS A 108 7.79 2.60 -2.07
N ALA A 109 6.76 2.30 -2.87
CA ALA A 109 6.39 0.93 -3.20
C ALA A 109 7.50 0.22 -3.98
N ASN A 110 8.17 0.92 -4.91
CA ASN A 110 9.30 0.40 -5.68
C ASN A 110 10.50 0.13 -4.76
N THR A 111 10.86 1.08 -3.88
CA THR A 111 11.95 0.86 -2.92
C THR A 111 11.70 -0.36 -2.03
N ILE A 112 10.46 -0.56 -1.57
CA ILE A 112 10.14 -1.75 -0.78
C ILE A 112 10.33 -3.02 -1.60
N SER A 113 9.94 -3.02 -2.88
CA SER A 113 10.20 -4.15 -3.77
C SER A 113 11.70 -4.44 -3.89
N ASP A 114 12.52 -3.42 -4.11
CA ASP A 114 13.98 -3.55 -4.21
C ASP A 114 14.60 -4.08 -2.91
N ILE A 115 14.12 -3.62 -1.75
CA ILE A 115 14.56 -4.12 -0.44
C ILE A 115 14.17 -5.59 -0.27
N VAL A 116 12.95 -5.98 -0.65
CA VAL A 116 12.50 -7.37 -0.59
C VAL A 116 13.39 -8.26 -1.47
N ASP A 117 13.69 -7.84 -2.69
CA ASP A 117 14.52 -8.60 -3.63
C ASP A 117 15.96 -8.78 -3.12
N THR A 118 16.48 -7.80 -2.39
CA THR A 118 17.87 -7.82 -1.88
C THR A 118 18.01 -8.49 -0.52
N THR A 119 17.01 -8.37 0.36
CA THR A 119 17.09 -8.87 1.75
C THR A 119 16.31 -10.16 1.96
N GLY A 120 15.34 -10.46 1.09
CA GLY A 120 14.34 -11.52 1.31
C GLY A 120 13.34 -11.21 2.42
N LEU A 121 13.45 -10.07 3.10
CA LEU A 121 12.59 -9.71 4.22
C LEU A 121 11.34 -9.00 3.73
N MET A 122 10.18 -9.61 3.93
CA MET A 122 8.88 -9.06 3.53
C MET A 122 8.33 -8.07 4.58
N PRO A 123 7.67 -6.97 4.16
CA PRO A 123 6.89 -6.16 5.09
C PRO A 123 5.64 -6.94 5.58
N ASN A 124 5.02 -6.44 6.64
CA ASN A 124 3.69 -6.91 7.03
C ASN A 124 2.72 -6.73 5.86
N GLN A 125 2.19 -7.85 5.36
CA GLN A 125 1.42 -7.88 4.12
C GLN A 125 0.11 -7.10 4.20
N ASP A 126 -0.52 -7.04 5.38
CA ASP A 126 -1.78 -6.32 5.53
C ASP A 126 -1.56 -4.81 5.55
N LEU A 127 -0.50 -4.34 6.20
CA LEU A 127 -0.09 -2.92 6.15
C LEU A 127 0.43 -2.54 4.75
N TYR A 128 1.18 -3.42 4.09
CA TYR A 128 1.68 -3.17 2.74
C TYR A 128 0.55 -3.04 1.71
N ARG A 129 -0.52 -3.84 1.82
CA ARG A 129 -1.71 -3.70 0.98
C ARG A 129 -2.33 -2.30 1.06
N LEU A 130 -2.29 -1.64 2.22
CA LEU A 130 -2.79 -0.27 2.38
C LEU A 130 -1.95 0.75 1.60
N LEU A 131 -0.63 0.55 1.48
CA LEU A 131 0.24 1.38 0.63
C LEU A 131 -0.10 1.22 -0.86
N LEU A 132 -0.49 0.04 -1.30
CA LEU A 132 -0.80 -0.18 -2.72
C LEU A 132 -2.12 0.48 -3.17
N LEU A 133 -3.03 0.79 -2.24
CA LEU A 133 -4.30 1.43 -2.56
C LEU A 133 -4.12 2.77 -3.31
N PRO A 134 -3.32 3.75 -2.82
CA PRO A 134 -3.09 4.99 -3.56
C PRO A 134 -2.38 4.77 -4.90
N VAL A 135 -1.51 3.77 -5.02
CA VAL A 135 -0.84 3.45 -6.28
C VAL A 135 -1.86 3.10 -7.36
N TYR A 136 -2.89 2.33 -7.02
CA TYR A 136 -3.97 2.00 -7.96
C TYR A 136 -4.98 3.14 -8.14
N CYS A 137 -5.37 3.81 -7.06
CA CYS A 137 -6.53 4.69 -7.09
C CYS A 137 -6.24 6.15 -7.41
N LEU A 138 -5.03 6.68 -7.15
CA LEU A 138 -4.65 8.03 -7.58
C LEU A 138 -4.34 8.11 -9.08
N ASP A 139 -4.15 6.97 -9.76
CA ASP A 139 -3.97 6.90 -11.21
C ASP A 139 -5.27 6.57 -11.97
N GLY A 140 -6.39 6.41 -11.26
CA GLY A 140 -7.63 5.94 -11.87
C GLY A 140 -7.48 4.55 -12.54
N HIS A 141 -6.59 3.70 -12.02
CA HIS A 141 -6.35 2.36 -12.56
C HIS A 141 -7.66 1.55 -12.58
N ILE A 142 -7.80 0.64 -13.54
CA ILE A 142 -9.02 -0.17 -13.76
C ILE A 142 -9.45 -0.98 -12.53
N THR A 143 -8.53 -1.24 -11.60
CA THR A 143 -8.80 -1.95 -10.34
C THR A 143 -9.39 -1.04 -9.25
N CYS A 144 -9.29 0.28 -9.37
CA CYS A 144 -9.75 1.20 -8.33
C CYS A 144 -11.26 1.06 -8.00
N PRO A 145 -12.17 0.91 -8.97
CA PRO A 145 -13.59 0.68 -8.67
C PRO A 145 -13.84 -0.57 -7.81
N VAL A 146 -13.05 -1.63 -8.00
CA VAL A 146 -13.12 -2.86 -7.20
C VAL A 146 -12.60 -2.63 -5.78
N ILE A 147 -11.49 -1.90 -5.66
CA ILE A 147 -10.93 -1.47 -4.38
C ILE A 147 -11.95 -0.64 -3.61
N GLU A 148 -12.57 0.36 -4.24
CA GLU A 148 -13.57 1.20 -3.60
C GLU A 148 -14.77 0.41 -3.13
N LYS A 149 -15.30 -0.49 -3.96
CA LYS A 149 -16.41 -1.37 -3.58
C LYS A 149 -16.07 -2.19 -2.34
N THR A 150 -14.83 -2.68 -2.27
CA THR A 150 -14.32 -3.46 -1.15
C THR A 150 -14.18 -2.61 0.11
N LEU A 151 -13.57 -1.43 0.01
CA LEU A 151 -13.41 -0.51 1.14
C LEU A 151 -14.75 -0.07 1.72
N ARG A 152 -15.77 0.13 0.89
CA ARG A 152 -17.13 0.49 1.35
C ARG A 152 -17.77 -0.57 2.24
N GLN A 153 -17.26 -1.81 2.28
CA GLN A 153 -17.72 -2.85 3.20
C GLN A 153 -17.21 -2.64 4.65
N PHE A 154 -16.25 -1.73 4.85
CA PHE A 154 -15.64 -1.41 6.14
C PHE A 154 -16.12 -0.08 6.73
N LYS A 155 -17.07 0.60 6.06
CA LYS A 155 -17.79 1.75 6.61
C LYS A 155 -18.88 1.28 7.58
#